data_AF-A0A2S9F5W6-F1
#
_entry.id   AF-A0A2S9F5W6-F1
#
_cell.length_a   1.000
_cell.length_b   1.000
_cell.length_c   1.000
_cell.angle_alpha   90.00
_cell.angle_beta   90.00
_cell.angle_gamma   90.00
#
_symmetry.space_group_name_H-M   'P 1'
#
loop_
_entity.id
_entity.type
_entity.pdbx_description
1 polymer ?
#
loop_
_entity_poly.entity_id
_entity_poly.type
_entity_poly.pdbx_seq_one_letter_code
_entity_poly.pdbx_strand_id
1 'polypeptide(L)'
;LRVIERRAAEEGLCAMGLRFSEDAMSPGERFTTLKARLGDAFEVIEISSKKGNEHGIGRAAHSVLTDQVREIEGHPAFEARKRVVEFLKARLF
;
A
#
# COMPACT_ATOMS: atom_id res chain seq x y z
N LEU A 1 7.41 3.84 -16.80
CA LEU A 1 6.03 3.35 -16.57
C LEU A 1 5.35 2.76 -17.80
N ARG A 2 5.63 3.21 -19.04
CA ARG A 2 4.98 2.67 -20.28
C ARG A 2 4.86 1.14 -20.35
N VAL A 3 5.92 0.42 -20.02
CA VAL A 3 5.90 -1.05 -19.98
C VAL A 3 4.88 -1.57 -18.96
N ILE A 4 4.88 -1.02 -17.74
CA ILE A 4 3.95 -1.44 -16.68
C ILE A 4 2.51 -1.07 -17.04
N GLU A 5 2.26 0.11 -17.61
CA GLU A 5 0.93 0.53 -18.07
C GLU A 5 0.37 -0.43 -19.12
N ARG A 6 1.18 -0.78 -20.13
CA ARG A 6 0.78 -1.74 -21.15
C ARG A 6 0.43 -3.09 -20.52
N ARG A 7 1.32 -3.62 -19.67
CA ARG A 7 1.09 -4.92 -19.02
C ARG A 7 -0.14 -4.91 -18.11
N ALA A 8 -0.43 -3.79 -17.47
CA ALA A 8 -1.62 -3.62 -16.64
C ALA A 8 -2.91 -3.63 -17.48
N ALA A 9 -2.87 -2.97 -18.64
CA ALA A 9 -4.02 -2.90 -19.56
C ALA A 9 -4.25 -4.20 -20.35
N GLU A 10 -3.18 -4.90 -20.74
CA GLU A 10 -3.23 -5.97 -21.74
C GLU A 10 -2.91 -7.36 -21.18
N GLU A 11 -2.09 -7.45 -20.14
CA GLU A 11 -1.54 -8.73 -19.64
C GLU A 11 -2.09 -9.08 -18.23
N GLY A 12 -3.04 -8.30 -17.71
CA GLY A 12 -3.60 -8.50 -16.38
C GLY A 12 -2.62 -8.25 -15.23
N LEU A 13 -1.51 -7.55 -15.48
CA LEU A 13 -0.56 -7.19 -14.42
C LEU A 13 -1.24 -6.27 -13.40
N CYS A 14 -1.25 -6.68 -12.14
CA CYS A 14 -1.68 -5.82 -11.04
C CYS A 14 -0.49 -5.38 -10.20
N ALA A 15 -0.62 -4.23 -9.55
CA ALA A 15 0.32 -3.70 -8.59
C ALA A 15 -0.42 -3.32 -7.29
N MET A 16 0.29 -3.40 -6.17
CA MET A 16 -0.19 -2.96 -4.86
C MET A 16 0.84 -2.02 -4.26
N GLY A 17 0.37 -0.89 -3.75
CA GLY A 17 1.17 0.10 -3.05
C GLY A 17 0.68 0.25 -1.61
N LEU A 18 1.62 0.38 -0.67
CA LEU A 18 1.34 0.61 0.73
C LEU A 18 2.09 1.85 1.22
N ARG A 19 1.45 2.70 2.02
CA ARG A 19 2.10 3.85 2.67
C ARG A 19 1.44 4.26 3.98
N PHE A 20 2.16 5.07 4.74
CA PHE A 20 1.57 5.91 5.77
C PHE A 20 1.24 7.31 5.22
N SER A 21 0.14 7.91 5.67
CA SER A 21 -0.37 9.18 5.12
C SER A 21 0.62 10.34 5.23
N GLU A 22 1.34 10.43 6.36
CA GLU A 22 2.32 11.49 6.66
C GLU A 22 3.77 11.11 6.30
N ASP A 23 3.98 9.98 5.61
CA ASP A 23 5.31 9.52 5.22
C ASP A 23 5.95 10.45 4.18
N ALA A 24 6.98 11.19 4.59
CA ALA A 24 7.73 12.11 3.73
C ALA A 24 8.70 11.40 2.77
N MET A 25 9.11 10.16 3.08
CA MET A 25 9.97 9.35 2.21
C MET A 25 9.17 8.69 1.09
N SER A 26 7.87 8.49 1.32
CA SER A 26 6.91 7.95 0.36
C SER A 26 5.71 8.89 0.18
N PRO A 27 5.89 10.04 -0.53
CA PRO A 27 4.84 11.05 -0.69
C PRO A 27 3.61 10.51 -1.41
N GLY A 28 2.42 10.99 -1.01
CA GLY A 28 1.14 10.54 -1.55
C GLY A 28 0.97 10.81 -3.03
N GLU A 29 1.59 11.87 -3.54
CA GLU A 29 1.59 12.27 -4.94
C GLU A 29 2.17 11.18 -5.85
N ARG A 30 3.12 10.37 -5.35
CA ARG A 30 3.64 9.21 -6.08
C ARG A 30 2.53 8.17 -6.30
N PHE A 31 1.71 7.93 -5.29
CA PHE A 31 0.61 6.97 -5.36
C PHE A 31 -0.54 7.51 -6.20
N THR A 32 -0.87 8.79 -6.08
CA THR A 32 -1.85 9.46 -6.95
C THR A 32 -1.43 9.35 -8.42
N THR A 33 -0.16 9.62 -8.73
CA THR A 33 0.38 9.51 -10.09
C THR A 33 0.30 8.08 -10.61
N LEU A 34 0.68 7.09 -9.81
CA LEU A 34 0.59 5.68 -10.20
C LEU A 34 -0.86 5.23 -10.39
N LYS A 35 -1.78 5.65 -9.51
CA LYS A 35 -3.20 5.32 -9.61
C LYS A 35 -3.84 5.93 -10.86
N ALA A 36 -3.50 7.18 -11.20
CA ALA A 36 -3.98 7.82 -12.42
C ALA A 36 -3.51 7.10 -13.70
N ARG A 37 -2.33 6.46 -13.66
CA ARG A 37 -1.74 5.78 -14.82
C ARG A 37 -2.14 4.32 -14.95
N LEU A 38 -2.31 3.62 -13.82
CA LEU A 38 -2.59 2.19 -13.78
C LEU A 38 -4.07 1.86 -13.49
N GLY A 39 -4.87 2.86 -13.10
CA GLY A 39 -6.29 2.69 -12.83
C GLY A 39 -6.56 1.61 -11.80
N ASP A 40 -7.52 0.72 -12.08
CA ASP A 40 -7.91 -0.35 -11.18
C ASP A 40 -6.86 -1.44 -11.00
N ALA A 41 -5.87 -1.51 -11.90
CA ALA A 41 -4.74 -2.43 -11.75
C ALA A 41 -3.80 -2.04 -10.61
N PHE A 42 -3.94 -0.84 -10.02
CA PHE A 42 -3.16 -0.41 -8.85
C PHE A 42 -4.02 -0.25 -7.61
N GLU A 43 -3.85 -1.16 -6.66
CA GLU A 43 -4.46 -1.08 -5.33
C GLU A 43 -3.57 -0.26 -4.39
N VAL A 44 -4.16 0.68 -3.65
CA VAL A 44 -3.44 1.53 -2.70
C VAL A 44 -4.00 1.32 -1.31
N ILE A 45 -3.13 0.92 -0.38
CA ILE A 45 -3.42 0.84 1.04
C ILE A 45 -2.70 1.99 1.72
N GLU A 46 -3.45 3.02 2.09
CA GLU A 46 -2.95 4.14 2.88
C GLU A 46 -3.40 3.99 4.34
N ILE A 47 -2.43 3.98 5.25
CA ILE A 47 -2.67 3.91 6.68
C ILE A 47 -2.46 5.29 7.28
N SER A 48 -3.41 5.78 8.06
CA SER A 48 -3.28 7.08 8.72
C SER A 48 -2.12 7.06 9.73
N SER A 49 -1.17 7.98 9.55
CA SER A 49 -0.16 8.33 10.56
C SER A 49 -0.33 9.77 11.07
N LYS A 50 -1.52 10.33 10.85
CA LYS A 50 -1.91 11.65 11.35
C LYS A 50 -1.91 11.65 12.88
N LYS A 51 -1.61 12.80 13.47
CA LYS A 51 -1.72 13.01 14.92
C LYS A 51 -3.13 12.65 15.39
N GLY A 52 -3.22 11.78 16.40
CA GLY A 52 -4.50 11.35 16.97
C GLY A 52 -5.17 10.17 16.26
N ASN A 53 -4.48 9.47 15.36
CA ASN A 53 -4.99 8.19 14.84
C ASN A 53 -5.16 7.16 15.97
N GLU A 54 -6.15 6.28 15.81
CA GLU A 54 -6.58 5.29 16.80
C GLU A 54 -5.45 4.34 17.24
N HIS A 55 -4.48 4.07 16.36
CA HIS A 55 -3.45 3.07 16.58
C HIS A 55 -2.10 3.66 17.03
N GLY A 56 -2.06 4.98 17.31
CA GLY A 56 -0.85 5.64 17.81
C GLY A 56 0.33 5.65 16.81
N ILE A 57 0.08 5.46 15.52
CA ILE A 57 1.12 5.43 14.48
C ILE A 57 1.71 6.83 14.30
N GLY A 58 3.03 6.96 14.46
CA GLY A 58 3.72 8.24 14.38
C GLY A 58 3.89 8.77 12.96
N ARG A 59 3.97 10.10 12.80
CA ARG A 59 4.19 10.78 11.50
C ARG A 59 5.48 10.35 10.77
N ALA A 60 6.44 9.79 11.49
CA ALA A 60 7.71 9.31 10.94
C ALA A 60 7.66 7.83 10.50
N ALA A 61 6.50 7.17 10.62
CA ALA A 61 6.31 5.81 10.18
C ALA A 61 6.55 5.67 8.67
N HIS A 62 7.31 4.64 8.29
CA HIS A 62 7.68 4.37 6.90
C HIS A 62 7.48 2.89 6.52
N SER A 63 7.91 1.97 7.39
CA SER A 63 7.93 0.53 7.07
C SER A 63 6.61 -0.16 7.43
N VAL A 64 5.63 -0.10 6.52
CA VAL A 64 4.27 -0.65 6.71
C VAL A 64 4.27 -2.13 7.10
N LEU A 65 5.12 -2.94 6.47
CA LEU A 65 5.11 -4.40 6.61
C LEU A 65 6.04 -4.94 7.72
N THR A 66 6.75 -4.06 8.45
CA THR A 66 7.71 -4.48 9.48
C THR A 66 7.57 -3.66 10.76
N ASP A 67 8.18 -2.48 10.84
CA ASP A 67 8.38 -1.70 12.06
C ASP A 67 7.06 -1.39 12.83
N GLN A 68 6.01 -1.08 12.07
CA GLN A 68 4.72 -0.70 12.64
C GLN A 68 3.74 -1.87 12.77
N VAL A 69 4.16 -3.11 12.50
CA VAL A 69 3.27 -4.26 12.60
C VAL A 69 3.06 -4.65 14.07
N ARG A 70 1.80 -4.86 14.43
CA ARG A 70 1.37 -5.48 15.68
C ARG A 70 0.39 -6.59 15.31
N GLU A 71 0.66 -7.82 15.72
CA GLU A 71 -0.15 -8.99 15.36
C GLU A 71 -1.43 -9.06 16.20
N ILE A 72 -2.25 -8.02 16.06
CA ILE A 72 -3.52 -7.82 16.74
C ILE A 72 -4.55 -7.59 15.64
N GLU A 73 -5.65 -8.37 15.67
CA GLU A 73 -6.71 -8.27 14.66
C GLU A 73 -7.26 -6.84 14.59
N GLY A 74 -7.43 -6.33 13.36
CA GLY A 74 -7.86 -4.95 13.12
C GLY A 74 -6.76 -3.90 13.20
N HIS A 75 -5.53 -4.25 13.61
CA HIS A 75 -4.41 -3.31 13.54
C HIS A 75 -4.02 -3.06 12.07
N PRO A 76 -4.00 -1.81 11.57
CA PRO A 76 -4.00 -1.52 10.14
C PRO A 76 -2.74 -2.04 9.42
N ALA A 77 -1.57 -1.97 10.06
CA ALA A 77 -0.34 -2.52 9.49
C ALA A 77 -0.35 -4.06 9.38
N PHE A 78 -1.07 -4.75 10.28
CA PHE A 78 -1.21 -6.20 10.22
C PHE A 78 -2.24 -6.62 9.18
N GLU A 79 -3.36 -5.89 9.07
CA GLU A 79 -4.34 -6.07 7.99
C GLU A 79 -3.70 -5.86 6.61
N ALA A 80 -2.91 -4.80 6.46
CA ALA A 80 -2.10 -4.56 5.26
C ALA A 80 -1.19 -5.74 4.92
N ARG A 81 -0.51 -6.33 5.92
CA ARG A 81 0.35 -7.50 5.72
C ARG A 81 -0.45 -8.74 5.28
N LYS A 82 -1.60 -9.00 5.91
CA LYS A 82 -2.52 -10.08 5.49
C LYS A 82 -2.96 -9.89 4.04
N ARG A 83 -3.39 -8.68 3.69
CA ARG A 83 -3.83 -8.31 2.33
C ARG A 83 -2.72 -8.50 1.28
N VAL A 84 -1.46 -8.18 1.59
CA VAL A 84 -0.31 -8.45 0.72
C VAL A 84 -0.13 -9.96 0.49
N VAL A 85 -0.20 -10.77 1.55
CA VAL A 85 -0.09 -12.23 1.43
C VAL A 85 -1.20 -12.78 0.55
N GLU A 86 -2.45 -12.33 0.72
CA GLU A 86 -3.58 -12.72 -0.12
C GLU A 86 -3.39 -12.30 -1.58
N PHE A 87 -2.92 -11.07 -1.82
CA PHE A 87 -2.65 -10.56 -3.16
C PHE A 87 -1.62 -11.43 -3.91
N LEU A 88 -0.55 -11.82 -3.21
CA LEU A 88 0.50 -12.69 -3.75
C LEU A 88 -0.02 -14.12 -3.94
N LYS A 89 -0.78 -14.67 -2.97
CA LYS A 89 -1.39 -16.00 -3.10
C LYS A 89 -2.26 -16.12 -4.33
N ALA A 90 -3.14 -15.15 -4.58
CA ALA A 90 -4.05 -15.17 -5.72
C ALA A 90 -3.38 -15.07 -7.10
N ARG A 91 -2.07 -14.80 -7.18
CA ARG A 91 -1.35 -14.50 -8.43
C ARG A 91 -0.10 -15.34 -8.66
N LEU A 92 0.44 -15.96 -7.62
CA LEU A 92 1.66 -16.78 -7.68
C LEU A 92 1.41 -18.26 -7.37
N PHE A 93 0.27 -18.57 -6.76
CA PHE A 93 -0.12 -19.91 -6.34
C PHE A 93 -1.53 -20.20 -6.86
#